data_AF-A0A3D0ZUX5-F1
#
_entry.id   AF-A0A3D0ZUX5-F1
#
_cell.length_a   1.000
_cell.length_b   1.000
_cell.length_c   1.000
_cell.angle_alpha   90.00
_cell.angle_beta   90.00
_cell.angle_gamma   90.00
#
_symmetry.space_group_name_H-M   'P 1'
#
loop_
_entity.id
_entity.type
_entity.pdbx_description
1 polymer ?
#
loop_
_entity_poly.entity_id
_entity_poly.type
_entity_poly.pdbx_seq_one_letter_code
_entity_poly.pdbx_strand_id
1 'polypeptide(L)' 'QASLDHLDGWNINHRIEATLSQLNLEPAAVLSSLSGGWLKRVAIAQSLVQEPDVWILDEPTNHLD' A
#
# COMPACT_ATOMS: atom_id res chain seq x y z
N GLN A 1 -30.72 0.06 3.68
CA GLN A 1 -29.66 -0.92 3.99
C GLN A 1 -28.45 -0.72 3.08
N ALA A 2 -27.99 0.54 2.91
CA ALA A 2 -26.89 0.94 2.00
C ALA A 2 -25.79 1.73 2.73
N SER A 3 -25.85 1.79 4.07
CA SER A 3 -24.97 2.64 4.87
C SER A 3 -23.69 1.94 5.32
N LEU A 4 -23.63 0.60 5.26
CA LEU A 4 -22.45 -0.18 5.66
C LEU A 4 -21.37 -0.15 4.57
N ASP A 5 -21.74 -0.37 3.30
CA ASP A 5 -20.79 -0.36 2.17
C ASP A 5 -20.06 1.00 2.02
N HIS A 6 -20.73 2.10 2.36
CA HIS A 6 -20.14 3.43 2.27
C HIS A 6 -19.12 3.70 3.38
N LEU A 7 -19.29 3.10 4.57
CA LEU A 7 -18.38 3.26 5.69
C LEU A 7 -17.04 2.58 5.42
N ASP A 8 -17.06 1.35 4.90
CA ASP A 8 -15.84 0.61 4.58
C ASP A 8 -15.11 1.19 3.36
N GLY A 9 -15.86 1.65 2.34
CA GLY A 9 -15.32 2.32 1.16
C GLY A 9 -14.64 3.67 1.47
N TRP A 10 -15.14 4.43 2.44
CA TRP A 10 -14.48 5.67 2.88
C TRP A 10 -13.21 5.37 3.69
N ASN A 11 -13.25 4.34 4.51
CA ASN A 11 -12.11 3.92 5.33
C ASN A 11 -10.95 3.40 4.45
N ILE A 12 -11.25 2.61 3.41
CA ILE A 12 -10.19 2.07 2.54
C ILE A 12 -9.49 3.15 1.71
N ASN A 13 -10.21 4.14 1.18
CA ASN A 13 -9.59 5.25 0.44
C ASN A 13 -8.66 6.07 1.35
N HIS A 14 -9.09 6.36 2.57
CA HIS A 14 -8.27 7.07 3.55
C HIS A 14 -7.01 6.27 3.92
N ARG A 15 -7.12 4.94 4.05
CA ARG A 15 -5.95 4.06 4.27
C ARG A 15 -5.01 4.06 3.07
N ILE A 16 -5.52 3.98 1.85
CA ILE A 16 -4.70 4.07 0.63
C ILE A 16 -3.89 5.36 0.65
N GLU A 17 -4.53 6.52 0.86
CA GLU A 17 -3.85 7.81 0.91
C GLU A 17 -2.81 7.88 2.03
N ALA A 18 -3.16 7.42 3.24
CA ALA A 18 -2.25 7.40 4.38
C ALA A 18 -1.03 6.49 4.15
N THR A 19 -1.22 5.34 3.51
CA THR A 19 -0.15 4.39 3.19
C THR A 19 0.76 4.93 2.08
N LEU A 20 0.19 5.53 1.03
CA LEU A 20 0.97 6.16 -0.05
C LEU A 20 1.84 7.30 0.50
N SER A 21 1.28 8.12 1.38
CA SER A 21 2.01 9.21 2.04
C SER A 21 3.14 8.68 2.93
N GLN A 22 2.89 7.65 3.76
CA GLN A 22 3.91 7.06 4.63
C GLN A 22 5.08 6.42 3.86
N LEU A 23 4.81 5.85 2.69
CA LEU A 23 5.82 5.17 1.87
C LEU A 23 6.41 6.05 0.76
N ASN A 24 6.05 7.35 0.74
CA ASN A 24 6.50 8.31 -0.27
C ASN A 24 6.23 7.83 -1.72
N LEU A 25 5.07 7.20 -1.94
CA LEU A 25 4.66 6.63 -3.22
C LEU A 25 3.81 7.61 -4.02
N GLU A 26 4.15 7.79 -5.29
CA GLU A 26 3.38 8.61 -6.22
C GLU A 26 2.14 7.82 -6.71
N PRO A 27 0.90 8.25 -6.41
CA PRO A 27 -0.32 7.51 -6.78
C PRO A 27 -0.50 7.33 -8.29
N ALA A 28 0.02 8.25 -9.09
CA ALA A 28 -0.09 8.23 -10.55
C ALA A 28 1.09 7.52 -11.25
N ALA A 29 2.07 7.00 -10.50
CA ALA A 29 3.22 6.34 -11.12
C ALA A 29 2.82 5.04 -11.81
N VAL A 30 3.34 4.85 -13.02
CA VAL A 30 3.14 3.60 -13.78
C VAL A 30 4.07 2.54 -13.21
N LEU A 31 3.54 1.38 -12.80
CA LEU A 31 4.33 0.29 -12.20
C LEU A 31 5.54 -0.12 -13.04
N SER A 32 5.42 -0.18 -14.37
CA SER A 32 6.52 -0.53 -15.27
C SER A 32 7.66 0.49 -15.30
N SER A 33 7.45 1.71 -14.79
CA SER A 33 8.47 2.76 -14.68
C SER A 33 9.20 2.75 -13.33
N LEU A 34 8.75 1.96 -12.37
CA LEU A 34 9.32 1.88 -11.03
C LEU A 34 10.52 0.93 -11.00
N SER A 35 11.54 1.28 -10.20
CA SER A 35 12.65 0.36 -9.93
C SER A 35 12.17 -0.85 -9.11
N GLY A 36 12.97 -1.92 -9.07
CA GLY A 36 12.64 -3.10 -8.26
C GLY A 36 12.41 -2.78 -6.78
N GLY A 37 13.14 -1.81 -6.20
CA GLY A 37 12.92 -1.36 -4.83
C GLY A 37 11.59 -0.63 -4.65
N TRP A 38 11.22 0.22 -5.61
CA TRP A 38 9.92 0.90 -5.62
C TRP A 38 8.74 -0.07 -5.80
N LEU A 39 8.89 -1.09 -6.66
CA LEU A 39 7.89 -2.15 -6.82
C LEU A 39 7.68 -2.94 -5.52
N LYS A 40 8.75 -3.22 -4.76
CA LYS A 40 8.63 -3.83 -3.43
C LYS A 40 7.90 -2.92 -2.45
N ARG A 41 8.21 -1.61 -2.45
CA ARG A 41 7.49 -0.62 -1.64
C ARG A 41 6.00 -0.60 -1.96
N VAL A 42 5.62 -0.67 -3.25
CA VAL A 42 4.22 -0.78 -3.68
C VAL A 42 3.58 -2.08 -3.21
N ALA A 43 4.28 -3.22 -3.27
CA ALA A 43 3.75 -4.49 -2.77
C ALA A 43 3.50 -4.46 -1.25
N ILE A 44 4.40 -3.83 -0.49
CA ILE A 44 4.22 -3.57 0.95
C ILE A 44 3.01 -2.65 1.17
N ALA A 45 2.89 -1.55 0.41
CA ALA A 45 1.75 -0.64 0.48
C ALA A 45 0.41 -1.37 0.29
N GLN A 46 0.34 -2.21 -0.74
CA GLN A 46 -0.85 -3.01 -1.05
C GLN A 46 -1.22 -3.97 0.10
N SER A 47 -0.22 -4.53 0.78
CA SER A 47 -0.44 -5.39 1.94
C SER A 47 -0.91 -4.58 3.17
N LEU A 48 -0.36 -3.39 3.41
CA LEU A 48 -0.81 -2.51 4.52
C LEU A 48 -2.28 -2.11 4.37
N VAL A 49 -2.71 -1.81 3.15
CA VAL A 49 -4.10 -1.48 2.82
C VAL A 49 -5.05 -2.67 2.96
N GLN A 50 -4.54 -3.90 3.14
CA GLN A 50 -5.38 -5.07 3.39
C GLN A 50 -5.50 -5.40 4.89
N GLU A 51 -4.78 -4.70 5.77
CA GLU A 51 -4.75 -4.95 7.22
C GLU A 51 -4.63 -6.45 7.60
N PRO A 52 -3.63 -7.19 7.07
CA PRO A 52 -3.48 -8.59 7.44
C PRO A 52 -2.96 -8.70 8.88
N ASP A 53 -3.45 -9.70 9.62
CA ASP A 53 -3.09 -9.94 11.02
C ASP A 53 -1.60 -10.31 11.20
N VAL A 54 -0.99 -10.94 10.19
CA VAL A 54 0.40 -11.43 10.24
C VAL A 54 1.11 -11.14 8.93
N TRP A 55 2.34 -10.65 9.05
CA TRP A 55 3.25 -10.39 7.95
C TRP A 55 4.42 -11.37 8.01
N ILE A 56 4.69 -12.06 6.89
CA ILE A 56 5.93 -12.82 6.70
C ILE A 56 6.70 -12.10 5.60
N LEU A 57 7.80 -11.46 5.99
CA LEU A 57 8.68 -10.73 5.11
C LEU A 57 10.04 -11.41 5.11
N ASP A 58 10.52 -11.81 3.93
CA ASP A 58 11.88 -12.30 3.75
C ASP A 58 12.77 -11.16 3.26
N GLU A 59 13.79 -10.80 4.03
CA GLU A 59 14.75 -9.72 3.73
C GLU A 59 14.11 -8.37 3.29
N PRO A 60 13.20 -7.77 4.08
CA PRO A 60 12.40 -6.61 3.66
C PRO A 60 13.20 -5.33 3.39
N THR A 61 14.42 -5.23 3.93
CA THR A 61 15.26 -4.03 3.86
C THR A 61 16.34 -4.09 2.79
N ASN A 62 16.60 -5.26 2.17
CA ASN A 62 17.82 -5.49 1.38
C ASN A 62 17.90 -4.74 0.03
N HIS A 63 16.90 -3.91 -0.30
CA HIS A 63 16.86 -3.13 -1.55
C HIS A 63 16.06 -1.82 -1.42
N LEU A 64 16.02 -1.25 -0.21
CA LEU A 64 15.29 -0.01 0.07
C LEU A 64 16.16 1.26 -0.05
N ASP A 65 17.48 1.13 -0.25
CA ASP A 65 18.42 2.22 -0.58
C ASP A 65 18.29 2.63 -2.07
#